data_AF-A0A3S3RNK6-F1
#
_entry.id   AF-A0A3S3RNK6-F1
#
_cell.length_a   1.000
_cell.length_b   1.000
_cell.length_c   1.000
_cell.angle_alpha   90.00
_cell.angle_beta   90.00
_cell.angle_gamma   90.00
#
_symmetry.space_group_name_H-M   'P 1'
#
loop_
_entity.id
_entity.type
_entity.pdbx_description
1 polymer ?
#
loop_
_entity_poly.entity_id
_entity_poly.type
_entity_poly.pdbx_seq_one_letter_code
_entity_poly.pdbx_strand_id
1 'polypeptide(L)'
;MSANESYQKLVVPKSKSRITAKKFVEDQKLAYWDGCAYCELKKAEFVNENTNIVIENTKTGKIFEGSDARKLLGISFEEAKRVKLNPESYSQFRIFTEAKNANRALAQGSNFIYKAKLDKRKASDVDEDDERHTKKETKNKRTKIQKVATSTSSDVKSSSIVTVKLGNYSDIQIAFSYDTTGSMSGCIEQVKTVVKQTISRLLRSISGIQIAVIAHGDYCDEDSTYLIKYIDFSNNEKQLCDFITNVGHTGGGDFQEAYEYVLNKARTSLSWKEKASKSLVVIGDATPHGPKDFANKSKLDWRQEAESLKQNGIKVYSVRCLSWSESKEFYKELANITGGFYLELHQFTAISDFMIAISYREGDYQQLLQFREEVQQRNRGILNRNMQQTFATLCGEDVPSDATPDDLTAVEPGRFQVLTVDKDDSIKNFVIRQGAKFKVGHGYYEFTKPEEIQAYKNIVLMDKITGDMFTGDRARELANIPEHIKGKKVKPPPSDKWVMFIQSTSYNRKLIAGTKFLYEASKDPID
;
A
#
# COMPACT_ATOMS: atom_id res chain seq x y z
N MET A 1 26.09 -6.83 1.29
CA MET A 1 26.17 -7.69 2.50
C MET A 1 25.53 -6.91 3.62
N SER A 2 24.31 -7.29 4.02
CA SER A 2 23.47 -6.58 5.00
C SER A 2 23.95 -6.80 6.44
N ALA A 3 23.84 -5.78 7.28
CA ALA A 3 24.11 -5.86 8.71
C ALA A 3 22.93 -6.56 9.41
N ASN A 4 22.96 -7.90 9.45
CA ASN A 4 21.99 -8.69 10.20
C ASN A 4 22.03 -8.32 11.69
N GLU A 5 20.89 -7.93 12.26
CA GLU A 5 20.63 -7.98 13.70
C GLU A 5 20.86 -9.41 14.20
N SER A 6 22.04 -9.69 14.74
CA SER A 6 22.46 -11.05 15.02
C SER A 6 21.96 -11.50 16.39
N TYR A 7 20.76 -12.08 16.45
CA TYR A 7 20.40 -12.99 17.54
C TYR A 7 21.33 -14.18 17.53
N GLN A 8 22.04 -14.40 18.63
CA GLN A 8 22.91 -15.55 18.79
C GLN A 8 22.23 -16.61 19.64
N LYS A 9 22.04 -17.80 19.06
CA LYS A 9 21.53 -18.95 19.79
C LYS A 9 22.67 -19.64 20.54
N LEU A 10 22.44 -19.87 21.81
CA LEU A 10 23.36 -20.50 22.74
C LEU A 10 22.65 -21.66 23.45
N VAL A 11 23.42 -22.60 23.99
CA VAL A 11 22.90 -23.72 24.77
C VAL A 11 23.51 -23.68 26.16
N VAL A 12 22.67 -23.71 27.18
CA VAL A 12 23.11 -23.69 28.58
C VAL A 12 23.77 -25.05 28.89
N PRO A 13 25.04 -25.09 29.33
CA PRO A 13 25.75 -26.35 29.57
C PRO A 13 25.12 -27.14 30.72
N LYS A 14 25.21 -28.47 30.65
CA LYS A 14 24.83 -29.37 31.75
C LYS A 14 25.98 -29.40 32.77
N SER A 15 25.82 -28.71 33.90
CA SER A 15 26.83 -28.60 34.98
C SER A 15 26.20 -28.82 36.36
N LYS A 16 26.95 -29.28 37.36
CA LYS A 16 26.46 -29.44 38.74
C LYS A 16 26.20 -28.11 39.46
N SER A 17 26.76 -26.99 38.98
CA SER A 17 26.61 -25.66 39.61
C SER A 17 25.52 -24.82 38.95
N ARG A 18 24.72 -24.08 39.74
CA ARG A 18 23.72 -23.12 39.25
C ARG A 18 24.40 -21.97 38.50
N ILE A 19 23.93 -21.65 37.29
CA ILE A 19 24.40 -20.53 36.48
C ILE A 19 23.29 -19.49 36.27
N THR A 20 23.63 -18.21 36.34
CA THR A 20 22.71 -17.09 36.14
C THR A 20 22.79 -16.55 34.70
N ALA A 21 21.76 -15.86 34.24
CA ALA A 21 21.72 -15.24 32.90
C ALA A 21 22.95 -14.36 32.64
N LYS A 22 23.30 -13.46 33.57
CA LYS A 22 24.47 -12.59 33.44
C LYS A 22 25.78 -13.37 33.38
N LYS A 23 26.00 -14.27 34.35
CA LYS A 23 27.22 -15.09 34.39
C LYS A 23 27.37 -15.93 33.12
N PHE A 24 26.28 -16.50 32.62
CA PHE A 24 26.31 -17.28 31.38
C PHE A 24 26.71 -16.45 30.17
N VAL A 25 26.15 -15.25 30.00
CA VAL A 25 26.52 -14.33 28.90
C VAL A 25 28.00 -13.93 29.01
N GLU A 26 28.47 -13.59 30.20
CA GLU A 26 29.86 -13.23 30.46
C GLU A 26 30.84 -14.41 30.23
N ASP A 27 30.46 -15.63 30.61
CA ASP A 27 31.25 -16.86 30.37
C ASP A 27 31.40 -17.14 28.85
N GLN A 28 30.48 -16.66 28.01
CA GLN A 28 30.59 -16.71 26.55
C GLN A 28 31.43 -15.55 25.96
N LYS A 29 32.05 -14.73 26.81
CA LYS A 29 32.78 -13.50 26.43
C LYS A 29 31.88 -12.46 25.73
N LEU A 30 30.59 -12.45 26.04
CA LEU A 30 29.63 -11.49 25.50
C LEU A 30 29.32 -10.40 26.54
N ALA A 31 29.01 -9.19 26.07
CA ALA A 31 28.66 -8.09 26.95
C ALA A 31 27.22 -8.23 27.44
N TYR A 32 27.01 -8.26 28.76
CA TYR A 32 25.67 -8.27 29.35
C TYR A 32 25.10 -6.84 29.42
N TRP A 33 23.85 -6.68 28.97
CA TRP A 33 23.05 -5.46 29.10
C TRP A 33 21.57 -5.83 29.31
N ASP A 34 20.79 -4.93 29.91
CA ASP A 34 19.37 -5.19 30.19
C ASP A 34 18.58 -5.30 28.87
N GLY A 35 17.89 -6.43 28.65
CA GLY A 35 17.27 -6.75 27.36
C GLY A 35 18.07 -7.70 26.45
N CYS A 36 19.29 -8.09 26.83
CA CYS A 36 20.12 -8.96 26.00
C CYS A 36 19.83 -10.46 26.12
N ALA A 37 19.14 -10.88 27.18
CA ALA A 37 19.12 -12.27 27.63
C ALA A 37 17.70 -12.87 27.58
N TYR A 38 17.50 -13.89 26.75
CA TYR A 38 16.20 -14.56 26.59
C TYR A 38 16.32 -16.06 26.93
N CYS A 39 15.55 -16.49 27.93
CA CYS A 39 15.59 -17.85 28.45
C CYS A 39 14.47 -18.69 27.85
N GLU A 40 14.78 -19.90 27.36
CA GLU A 40 13.76 -20.82 26.87
C GLU A 40 12.77 -21.20 27.99
N LEU A 41 11.50 -21.11 27.68
CA LEU A 41 10.41 -21.44 28.57
C LEU A 41 10.18 -22.96 28.55
N LYS A 42 10.56 -23.65 29.64
CA LYS A 42 10.37 -25.11 29.80
C LYS A 42 9.14 -25.51 30.60
N LYS A 43 8.52 -24.57 31.31
CA LYS A 43 7.32 -24.76 32.13
C LYS A 43 6.40 -23.57 31.94
N ALA A 44 5.11 -23.74 32.20
CA ALA A 44 4.16 -22.64 32.07
C ALA A 44 4.52 -21.45 32.97
N GLU A 45 4.49 -20.23 32.42
CA GLU A 45 4.80 -18.98 33.12
C GLU A 45 3.75 -17.91 32.79
N PHE A 46 3.42 -17.06 33.76
CA PHE A 46 2.52 -15.94 33.54
C PHE A 46 3.27 -14.74 32.95
N VAL A 47 2.92 -14.37 31.73
CA VAL A 47 3.44 -13.19 31.02
C VAL A 47 2.45 -12.03 31.09
N ASN A 48 2.95 -10.80 30.94
CA ASN A 48 2.14 -9.59 30.87
C ASN A 48 2.59 -8.73 29.67
N GLU A 49 1.92 -7.60 29.47
CA GLU A 49 2.21 -6.67 28.37
C GLU A 49 3.67 -6.18 28.33
N ASN A 50 4.35 -6.17 29.48
CA ASN A 50 5.75 -5.73 29.63
C ASN A 50 6.76 -6.89 29.56
N THR A 51 6.32 -8.12 29.31
CA THR A 51 7.24 -9.26 29.12
C THR A 51 7.64 -9.35 27.65
N ASN A 52 8.92 -9.12 27.35
CA ASN A 52 9.45 -9.36 26.01
C ASN A 52 9.53 -10.87 25.74
N ILE A 53 8.95 -11.28 24.61
CA ILE A 53 8.85 -12.67 24.17
C ILE A 53 9.55 -12.79 22.82
N VAL A 54 10.36 -13.82 22.69
CA VAL A 54 10.98 -14.23 21.43
C VAL A 54 10.56 -15.67 21.15
N ILE A 55 10.22 -15.99 19.91
CA ILE A 55 9.93 -17.35 19.48
C ILE A 55 10.83 -17.77 18.34
N GLU A 56 11.23 -19.03 18.34
CA GLU A 56 11.95 -19.68 17.24
C GLU A 56 11.02 -20.71 16.60
N ASN A 57 10.80 -20.62 15.29
CA ASN A 57 10.10 -21.67 14.55
C ASN A 57 10.98 -22.93 14.50
N THR A 58 10.46 -24.06 15.00
CA THR A 58 11.25 -25.30 15.14
C THR A 58 11.62 -25.96 13.82
N LYS A 59 10.90 -25.65 12.73
CA LYS A 59 11.16 -26.18 11.39
C LYS A 59 12.11 -25.30 10.58
N THR A 60 11.93 -23.99 10.64
CA THR A 60 12.69 -23.05 9.79
C THR A 60 13.87 -22.41 10.50
N GLY A 61 13.93 -22.48 11.84
CA GLY A 61 14.93 -21.77 12.66
C GLY A 61 14.74 -20.26 12.70
N LYS A 62 13.69 -19.72 12.06
CA LYS A 62 13.41 -18.29 12.02
C LYS A 62 12.98 -17.78 13.40
N ILE A 63 13.56 -16.66 13.82
CA ILE A 63 13.27 -15.99 15.08
C ILE A 63 12.25 -14.87 14.84
N PHE A 64 11.29 -14.73 15.74
CA PHE A 64 10.30 -13.65 15.78
C PHE A 64 10.30 -13.06 17.19
N GLU A 65 10.13 -11.74 17.31
CA GLU A 65 10.12 -11.05 18.61
C GLU A 65 8.88 -10.18 18.80
N GLY A 66 8.65 -9.73 20.04
CA GLY A 66 7.70 -8.67 20.34
C GLY A 66 6.27 -8.97 19.89
N SER A 67 5.69 -8.08 19.08
CA SER A 67 4.32 -8.18 18.56
C SER A 67 4.12 -9.39 17.66
N ASP A 68 5.10 -9.72 16.83
CA ASP A 68 5.01 -10.85 15.90
C ASP A 68 4.99 -12.17 16.65
N ALA A 69 5.84 -12.29 17.67
CA ALA A 69 5.82 -13.43 18.58
C ALA A 69 4.47 -13.56 19.29
N ARG A 70 3.89 -12.45 19.78
CA ARG A 70 2.57 -12.46 20.45
C ARG A 70 1.44 -12.86 19.53
N LYS A 71 1.42 -12.33 18.30
CA LYS A 71 0.43 -12.66 17.27
C LYS A 71 0.49 -14.14 16.91
N LEU A 72 1.69 -14.68 16.70
CA LEU A 72 1.90 -16.10 16.38
C LEU A 72 1.56 -17.04 17.53
N LEU A 73 1.63 -16.56 18.78
CA LEU A 73 1.18 -17.29 19.97
C LEU A 73 -0.30 -17.05 20.31
N GLY A 74 -1.00 -16.15 19.61
CA GLY A 74 -2.40 -15.81 19.89
C GLY A 74 -2.60 -15.15 21.26
N ILE A 75 -1.63 -14.38 21.75
CA ILE A 75 -1.68 -13.75 23.08
C ILE A 75 -2.18 -12.30 22.94
N SER A 76 -3.29 -11.98 23.61
CA SER A 76 -3.80 -10.61 23.83
C SER A 76 -3.86 -10.30 25.32
N PHE A 77 -3.69 -9.02 25.68
CA PHE A 77 -3.80 -8.52 27.05
C PHE A 77 -4.99 -7.57 27.25
N GLU A 78 -5.88 -7.47 26.27
CA GLU A 78 -7.04 -6.55 26.28
C GLU A 78 -8.05 -6.90 27.39
N GLU A 79 -8.27 -8.20 27.63
CA GLU A 79 -9.24 -8.69 28.62
C GLU A 79 -8.57 -9.16 29.93
N ALA A 80 -7.28 -9.47 29.91
CA ALA A 80 -6.55 -10.04 31.04
C ALA A 80 -5.16 -9.42 31.21
N LYS A 81 -4.89 -8.90 32.42
CA LYS A 81 -3.59 -8.26 32.77
C LYS A 81 -2.39 -9.22 32.71
N ARG A 82 -2.61 -10.54 32.76
CA ARG A 82 -1.59 -11.58 32.66
C ARG A 82 -2.16 -12.80 31.95
N VAL A 83 -1.38 -13.39 31.05
CA VAL A 83 -1.72 -14.63 30.32
C VAL A 83 -0.77 -15.74 30.75
N LYS A 84 -1.30 -16.93 31.02
CA LYS A 84 -0.48 -18.12 31.33
C LYS A 84 0.00 -18.76 30.05
N LEU A 85 1.29 -18.63 29.76
CA LEU A 85 1.89 -19.17 28.55
C LEU A 85 2.41 -20.58 28.82
N ASN A 86 1.81 -21.59 28.18
CA ASN A 86 2.28 -22.98 28.26
C ASN A 86 3.09 -23.33 26.98
N PRO A 87 4.41 -23.56 27.06
CA PRO A 87 5.22 -23.87 25.88
C PRO A 87 4.80 -25.15 25.17
N GLU A 88 4.22 -26.13 25.88
CA GLU A 88 3.75 -27.39 25.29
C GLU A 88 2.55 -27.20 24.33
N SER A 89 1.82 -26.10 24.45
CA SER A 89 0.69 -25.76 23.57
C SER A 89 1.13 -25.29 22.19
N TYR A 90 2.43 -25.07 21.97
CA TYR A 90 2.98 -24.50 20.73
C TYR A 90 4.12 -25.35 20.18
N SER A 91 3.84 -26.59 19.77
CA SER A 91 4.86 -27.55 19.30
C SER A 91 5.70 -27.06 18.10
N GLN A 92 5.16 -26.11 17.32
CA GLN A 92 5.85 -25.47 16.20
C GLN A 92 6.82 -24.36 16.62
N PHE A 93 6.81 -23.92 17.89
CA PHE A 93 7.63 -22.82 18.38
C PHE A 93 8.40 -23.19 19.65
N ARG A 94 9.67 -22.80 19.72
CA ARG A 94 10.36 -22.65 21.02
C ARG A 94 10.14 -21.24 21.51
N ILE A 95 9.68 -21.10 22.74
CA ILE A 95 9.34 -19.81 23.33
C ILE A 95 10.44 -19.40 24.30
N PHE A 96 10.82 -18.13 24.26
CA PHE A 96 11.81 -17.52 25.13
C PHE A 96 11.24 -16.26 25.78
N THR A 97 11.53 -16.06 27.06
CA THR A 97 11.16 -14.84 27.78
C THR A 97 12.40 -14.12 28.26
N GLU A 98 12.38 -12.78 28.20
CA GLU A 98 13.49 -11.97 28.66
C GLU A 98 13.79 -12.22 30.16
N ALA A 99 15.06 -12.31 30.50
CA ALA A 99 15.52 -12.33 31.88
C ALA A 99 15.39 -10.93 32.50
N LYS A 100 14.25 -10.68 33.17
CA LYS A 100 13.98 -9.43 33.91
C LYS A 100 15.00 -9.11 35.00
N ASN A 101 15.84 -10.07 35.41
CA ASN A 101 16.95 -9.84 36.32
C ASN A 101 18.21 -10.59 35.86
N ALA A 102 19.37 -9.95 36.05
CA ALA A 102 20.68 -10.52 35.77
C ALA A 102 20.95 -11.86 36.48
N ASN A 103 20.29 -12.06 37.63
CA ASN A 103 20.43 -13.24 38.48
C ASN A 103 19.41 -14.35 38.17
N ARG A 104 18.63 -14.28 37.08
CA ARG A 104 17.71 -15.34 36.67
C ARG A 104 18.49 -16.64 36.53
N ALA A 105 18.12 -17.68 37.28
CA ALA A 105 18.74 -18.99 37.15
C ALA A 105 18.33 -19.63 35.81
N LEU A 106 19.31 -20.15 35.08
CA LEU A 106 19.06 -20.79 33.79
C LEU A 106 18.78 -22.28 33.97
N ALA A 107 17.85 -22.81 33.17
CA ALA A 107 17.59 -24.24 33.11
C ALA A 107 18.73 -24.94 32.37
N GLN A 108 19.27 -26.00 32.96
CA GLN A 108 20.41 -26.72 32.36
C GLN A 108 19.99 -27.43 31.08
N GLY A 109 20.81 -27.34 30.03
CA GLY A 109 20.50 -27.91 28.72
C GLY A 109 19.38 -27.18 27.96
N SER A 110 18.89 -26.03 28.44
CA SER A 110 17.93 -25.23 27.69
C SER A 110 18.63 -24.38 26.62
N ASN A 111 17.86 -24.02 25.61
CA ASN A 111 18.28 -23.01 24.64
C ASN A 111 18.25 -21.64 25.32
N PHE A 112 19.09 -20.75 24.80
CA PHE A 112 19.21 -19.37 25.23
C PHE A 112 19.42 -18.50 24.00
N ILE A 113 18.77 -17.35 23.95
CA ILE A 113 18.95 -16.37 22.88
C ILE A 113 19.62 -15.13 23.46
N TYR A 114 20.76 -14.76 22.87
CA TYR A 114 21.47 -13.52 23.16
C TYR A 114 21.18 -12.49 22.06
N LYS A 115 20.82 -11.27 22.46
CA LYS A 115 20.67 -10.10 21.58
C LYS A 115 21.94 -9.25 21.65
N ALA A 116 22.65 -9.12 20.53
CA ALA A 116 23.84 -8.27 20.45
C ALA A 116 23.48 -6.77 20.54
N LYS A 117 24.38 -5.97 21.12
CA LYS A 117 24.20 -4.51 21.21
C LYS A 117 24.67 -3.85 19.91
N LEU A 118 23.84 -3.01 19.30
CA LEU A 118 24.20 -2.23 18.13
C LEU A 118 25.17 -1.10 18.51
N ASP A 119 26.39 -1.14 18.00
CA ASP A 119 27.36 -0.03 18.13
C ASP A 119 27.08 1.05 17.08
N LYS A 120 26.57 2.20 17.52
CA LYS A 120 26.35 3.40 16.67
C LYS A 120 27.65 4.14 16.27
N ARG A 121 28.82 3.47 16.22
CA ARG A 121 30.13 4.09 15.96
C ARG A 121 30.96 3.30 14.94
N LYS A 122 30.44 3.04 13.73
CA LYS A 122 31.24 2.64 12.55
C LYS A 122 30.59 3.07 11.23
N ALA A 123 30.11 4.32 11.19
CA ALA A 123 29.59 4.96 9.97
C ALA A 123 30.08 6.41 9.81
N SER A 124 31.19 6.75 10.46
CA SER A 124 31.92 8.00 10.28
C SER A 124 33.39 7.65 10.51
N ASP A 125 34.15 7.50 9.43
CA ASP A 125 35.62 7.58 9.37
C ASP A 125 36.08 7.09 7.98
N VAL A 126 35.79 7.89 6.95
CA VAL A 126 36.58 7.96 5.71
C VAL A 126 36.52 9.41 5.21
N ASP A 127 37.70 10.04 5.15
CA ASP A 127 38.09 11.26 4.44
C ASP A 127 37.75 12.64 5.03
N GLU A 128 38.51 13.05 6.05
CA GLU A 128 39.00 14.43 6.18
C GLU A 128 40.44 14.40 6.72
N ASP A 129 41.43 14.37 5.83
CA ASP A 129 42.81 14.81 6.08
C ASP A 129 43.62 14.75 4.76
N ASP A 130 43.57 15.80 3.93
CA ASP A 130 44.77 16.37 3.27
C ASP A 130 44.43 17.65 2.48
N GLU A 131 44.36 18.81 3.16
CA GLU A 131 44.55 20.10 2.49
C GLU A 131 45.44 21.01 3.35
N ARG A 132 46.76 20.90 3.14
CA ARG A 132 47.68 22.04 3.29
C ARG A 132 49.02 21.75 2.59
N HIS A 133 49.51 22.77 1.86
CA HIS A 133 50.74 22.84 1.03
C HIS A 133 50.48 22.42 -0.43
N THR A 134 50.57 23.26 -1.47
CA THR A 134 51.49 24.37 -1.73
C THR A 134 50.91 25.30 -2.83
N LYS A 135 51.12 26.61 -2.69
CA LYS A 135 51.08 27.57 -3.81
C LYS A 135 52.46 27.59 -4.48
N LYS A 136 52.53 27.46 -5.81
CA LYS A 136 53.22 28.40 -6.75
C LYS A 136 53.39 27.80 -8.15
N GLU A 137 53.25 28.70 -9.13
CA GLU A 137 53.79 28.63 -10.52
C GLU A 137 53.11 27.61 -11.45
N THR A 138 52.73 27.88 -12.72
CA THR A 138 53.11 28.92 -13.67
C THR A 138 52.07 29.03 -14.80
N LYS A 139 52.12 30.17 -15.49
CA LYS A 139 51.38 30.60 -16.68
C LYS A 139 51.30 29.63 -17.87
N ASN A 140 50.26 29.89 -18.68
CA ASN A 140 50.17 29.80 -20.15
C ASN A 140 50.21 28.42 -20.83
N LYS A 141 49.10 28.07 -21.51
CA LYS A 141 49.01 28.17 -22.99
C LYS A 141 47.60 27.90 -23.50
N ARG A 142 47.28 28.61 -24.57
CA ARG A 142 46.02 28.68 -25.30
C ARG A 142 46.25 28.03 -26.67
N THR A 143 45.49 26.99 -27.03
CA THR A 143 45.34 26.48 -28.41
C THR A 143 44.11 25.55 -28.44
N LYS A 144 42.94 25.94 -28.96
CA LYS A 144 42.43 25.93 -30.35
C LYS A 144 42.40 24.54 -31.03
N ILE A 145 41.15 24.12 -31.37
CA ILE A 145 40.72 23.26 -32.50
C ILE A 145 40.99 21.75 -32.25
N GLN A 146 40.07 20.78 -32.41
CA GLN A 146 39.16 20.50 -33.55
C GLN A 146 38.06 19.47 -33.18
N LYS A 147 36.93 19.56 -33.88
CA LYS A 147 35.93 18.50 -34.04
C LYS A 147 36.56 17.25 -34.66
N VAL A 148 36.26 16.07 -34.13
CA VAL A 148 36.21 14.82 -34.89
C VAL A 148 35.01 14.01 -34.42
N ALA A 149 34.08 13.76 -35.35
CA ALA A 149 33.05 12.75 -35.21
C ALA A 149 33.65 11.40 -35.59
N THR A 150 33.42 10.35 -34.79
CA THR A 150 33.31 9.00 -35.33
C THR A 150 32.45 8.13 -34.43
N SER A 151 31.47 7.51 -35.08
CA SER A 151 30.63 6.40 -34.68
C SER A 151 31.37 5.23 -34.03
N THR A 152 30.74 4.62 -33.03
CA THR A 152 30.78 3.16 -32.83
C THR A 152 29.49 2.70 -32.18
N SER A 153 28.84 1.78 -32.86
CA SER A 153 27.61 1.07 -32.52
C SER A 153 27.81 0.15 -31.32
N SER A 154 26.82 0.12 -30.43
CA SER A 154 25.95 -1.04 -30.14
C SER A 154 26.62 -2.22 -29.44
N ASP A 155 26.23 -2.42 -28.18
CA ASP A 155 25.87 -3.73 -27.63
C ASP A 155 25.12 -3.54 -26.30
N VAL A 156 23.82 -3.23 -26.41
CA VAL A 156 22.86 -3.42 -25.31
C VAL A 156 21.96 -4.56 -25.72
N LYS A 157 22.04 -5.67 -24.97
CA LYS A 157 21.20 -6.84 -25.15
C LYS A 157 19.73 -6.45 -24.97
N SER A 158 19.01 -6.48 -26.09
CA SER A 158 17.56 -6.31 -26.15
C SER A 158 16.88 -7.42 -25.35
N SER A 159 16.27 -7.05 -24.22
CA SER A 159 15.15 -7.81 -23.67
C SER A 159 13.99 -7.74 -24.66
N SER A 160 13.40 -8.88 -24.95
CA SER A 160 12.33 -9.05 -25.94
C SER A 160 11.04 -8.37 -25.45
N ILE A 161 10.69 -7.24 -26.07
CA ILE A 161 9.39 -6.60 -25.91
C ILE A 161 8.31 -7.56 -26.44
N VAL A 162 7.45 -8.06 -25.54
CA VAL A 162 6.27 -8.83 -25.93
C VAL A 162 5.32 -7.88 -26.67
N THR A 163 5.33 -7.94 -28.00
CA THR A 163 4.45 -7.11 -28.83
C THR A 163 3.04 -7.71 -28.79
N VAL A 164 2.18 -7.19 -27.91
CA VAL A 164 0.75 -7.51 -27.92
C VAL A 164 0.16 -6.93 -29.22
N LYS A 165 -0.34 -7.81 -30.10
CA LYS A 165 -0.99 -7.39 -31.35
C LYS A 165 -2.27 -6.62 -31.04
N LEU A 166 -2.23 -5.30 -31.16
CA LEU A 166 -3.42 -4.47 -31.32
C LEU A 166 -4.03 -4.77 -32.69
N GLY A 167 -5.32 -5.08 -32.75
CA GLY A 167 -6.03 -5.17 -34.03
C GLY A 167 -6.20 -3.78 -34.64
N ASN A 168 -6.16 -3.66 -35.96
CA ASN A 168 -6.54 -2.43 -36.67
C ASN A 168 -8.06 -2.21 -36.56
N TYR A 169 -8.54 -1.82 -35.37
CA TYR A 169 -9.92 -1.45 -35.14
C TYR A 169 -10.08 0.06 -35.36
N SER A 170 -11.06 0.46 -36.16
CA SER A 170 -11.42 1.88 -36.33
C SER A 170 -12.29 2.42 -35.19
N ASP A 171 -13.00 1.51 -34.50
CA ASP A 171 -13.91 1.84 -33.40
C ASP A 171 -13.37 1.23 -32.10
N ILE A 172 -13.35 2.05 -31.05
CA ILE A 172 -12.88 1.65 -29.71
C ILE A 172 -14.06 1.82 -28.77
N GLN A 173 -14.51 0.73 -28.16
CA GLN A 173 -15.59 0.74 -27.17
C GLN A 173 -15.03 0.38 -25.80
N ILE A 174 -15.16 1.32 -24.87
CA ILE A 174 -14.71 1.13 -23.49
C ILE A 174 -15.89 1.37 -22.56
N ALA A 175 -16.22 0.36 -21.77
CA ALA A 175 -17.21 0.47 -20.71
C ALA A 175 -16.48 0.60 -19.37
N PHE A 176 -16.79 1.63 -18.59
CA PHE A 176 -16.30 1.77 -17.21
C PHE A 176 -17.39 1.35 -16.25
N SER A 177 -17.19 0.25 -15.54
CA SER A 177 -17.97 -0.09 -14.36
C SER A 177 -17.27 0.40 -13.11
N TYR A 178 -17.98 1.14 -12.26
CA TYR A 178 -17.46 1.55 -10.96
C TYR A 178 -18.44 1.21 -9.85
N ASP A 179 -17.87 0.70 -8.77
CA ASP A 179 -18.53 0.38 -7.53
C ASP A 179 -18.97 1.67 -6.83
N THR A 180 -20.23 1.70 -6.40
CA THR A 180 -20.86 2.86 -5.75
C THR A 180 -21.09 2.72 -4.27
N THR A 181 -20.59 1.63 -3.66
CA THR A 181 -20.79 1.38 -2.23
C THR A 181 -19.91 2.28 -1.36
N GLY A 182 -20.13 2.18 -0.06
CA GLY A 182 -19.61 3.10 0.93
C GLY A 182 -18.10 3.24 1.00
N SER A 183 -17.35 2.15 0.80
CA SER A 183 -15.89 2.16 0.80
C SER A 183 -15.33 2.92 -0.41
N MET A 184 -16.10 2.95 -1.50
CA MET A 184 -15.75 3.56 -2.78
C MET A 184 -16.24 5.01 -2.93
N SER A 185 -17.02 5.53 -1.97
CA SER A 185 -17.55 6.90 -2.00
C SER A 185 -16.47 7.98 -2.18
N GLY A 186 -15.28 7.80 -1.58
CA GLY A 186 -14.14 8.70 -1.79
C GLY A 186 -13.61 8.69 -3.22
N CYS A 187 -13.64 7.53 -3.91
CA CYS A 187 -13.28 7.43 -5.31
C CYS A 187 -14.28 8.17 -6.20
N ILE A 188 -15.58 7.98 -5.92
CA ILE A 188 -16.68 8.61 -6.66
C ILE A 188 -16.58 10.14 -6.58
N GLU A 189 -16.32 10.71 -5.40
CA GLU A 189 -16.14 12.15 -5.26
C GLU A 189 -14.94 12.66 -6.06
N GLN A 190 -13.82 11.91 -6.10
CA GLN A 190 -12.69 12.28 -6.96
C GLN A 190 -13.06 12.24 -8.44
N VAL A 191 -13.73 11.17 -8.90
CA VAL A 191 -14.20 11.06 -10.29
C VAL A 191 -15.09 12.24 -10.65
N LYS A 192 -16.07 12.61 -9.81
CA LYS A 192 -16.96 13.76 -10.04
C LYS A 192 -16.21 15.07 -10.23
N THR A 193 -15.07 15.26 -9.59
CA THR A 193 -14.26 16.48 -9.72
C THR A 193 -13.47 16.56 -11.03
N VAL A 194 -13.03 15.42 -11.57
CA VAL A 194 -12.12 15.35 -12.73
C VAL A 194 -12.77 14.79 -14.01
N VAL A 195 -13.99 14.28 -13.93
CA VAL A 195 -14.67 13.55 -15.03
C VAL A 195 -14.74 14.36 -16.30
N LYS A 196 -15.14 15.64 -16.22
CA LYS A 196 -15.29 16.49 -17.40
C LYS A 196 -13.97 16.61 -18.16
N GLN A 197 -12.90 16.95 -17.45
CA GLN A 197 -11.57 17.09 -18.05
C GLN A 197 -11.08 15.76 -18.64
N THR A 198 -11.36 14.65 -17.96
CA THR A 198 -10.99 13.30 -18.38
C THR A 198 -11.72 12.90 -19.67
N ILE A 199 -13.05 13.01 -19.71
CA ILE A 199 -13.88 12.66 -20.87
C ILE A 199 -13.55 13.57 -22.07
N SER A 200 -13.45 14.90 -21.87
CA SER A 200 -13.04 15.82 -22.94
C SER A 200 -11.68 15.45 -23.54
N ARG A 201 -10.73 15.04 -22.70
CA ARG A 201 -9.41 14.60 -23.17
C ARG A 201 -9.51 13.32 -23.99
N LEU A 202 -10.21 12.30 -23.49
CA LEU A 202 -10.37 11.01 -24.16
C LEU A 202 -11.02 11.17 -25.54
N LEU A 203 -12.18 11.85 -25.60
CA LEU A 203 -12.92 12.06 -26.85
C LEU A 203 -12.12 12.84 -27.91
N ARG A 204 -11.21 13.73 -27.47
CA ARG A 204 -10.36 14.52 -28.36
C ARG A 204 -9.12 13.75 -28.83
N SER A 205 -8.54 12.91 -27.97
CA SER A 205 -7.25 12.26 -28.25
C SER A 205 -7.38 10.90 -28.94
N ILE A 206 -8.49 10.19 -28.71
CA ILE A 206 -8.72 8.86 -29.28
C ILE A 206 -9.86 8.96 -30.29
N SER A 207 -9.52 8.90 -31.57
CA SER A 207 -10.53 8.92 -32.63
C SER A 207 -11.39 7.65 -32.57
N GLY A 208 -12.71 7.80 -32.76
CA GLY A 208 -13.63 6.67 -32.77
C GLY A 208 -13.92 6.04 -31.40
N ILE A 209 -13.46 6.64 -30.29
CA ILE A 209 -13.79 6.15 -28.95
C ILE A 209 -15.27 6.37 -28.63
N GLN A 210 -15.91 5.34 -28.09
CA GLN A 210 -17.23 5.41 -27.48
C GLN A 210 -17.14 4.87 -26.07
N ILE A 211 -17.71 5.62 -25.13
CA ILE A 211 -17.62 5.35 -23.70
C ILE A 211 -19.00 4.93 -23.22
N ALA A 212 -19.08 3.81 -22.53
CA ALA A 212 -20.24 3.42 -21.73
C ALA A 212 -19.86 3.49 -20.25
N VAL A 213 -20.85 3.66 -19.38
CA VAL A 213 -20.62 3.72 -17.93
C VAL A 213 -21.67 2.89 -17.21
N ILE A 214 -21.22 2.06 -16.27
CA ILE A 214 -22.04 1.27 -15.36
C ILE A 214 -21.71 1.71 -13.93
N ALA A 215 -22.72 2.08 -13.17
CA ALA A 215 -22.64 2.29 -11.73
C ALA A 215 -23.34 1.13 -11.04
N HIS A 216 -22.68 0.51 -10.06
CA HIS A 216 -23.21 -0.67 -9.39
C HIS A 216 -23.10 -0.57 -7.87
N GLY A 217 -24.18 -0.90 -7.18
CA GLY A 217 -24.18 -1.21 -5.76
C GLY A 217 -24.33 -2.71 -5.53
N ASP A 218 -24.90 -3.09 -4.39
CA ASP A 218 -25.16 -4.48 -4.08
C ASP A 218 -26.64 -4.88 -4.20
N TYR A 219 -26.94 -6.17 -4.07
CA TYR A 219 -28.30 -6.69 -4.05
C TYR A 219 -29.16 -6.10 -2.94
N CYS A 220 -28.58 -5.71 -1.80
CA CYS A 220 -29.33 -5.04 -0.72
C CYS A 220 -29.71 -3.60 -1.06
N ASP A 221 -29.04 -2.98 -2.03
CA ASP A 221 -29.29 -1.59 -2.44
C ASP A 221 -30.45 -1.47 -3.44
N GLU A 222 -30.91 -2.58 -4.02
CA GLU A 222 -31.93 -2.62 -5.09
C GLU A 222 -33.20 -1.84 -4.74
N ASP A 223 -33.69 -2.01 -3.50
CA ASP A 223 -34.95 -1.41 -3.04
C ASP A 223 -34.76 -0.02 -2.39
N SER A 224 -33.53 0.34 -1.99
CA SER A 224 -33.23 1.58 -1.26
C SER A 224 -32.67 2.68 -2.16
N THR A 225 -31.80 2.32 -3.10
CA THR A 225 -31.08 3.25 -3.98
C THR A 225 -31.08 2.75 -5.41
N TYR A 226 -30.29 1.73 -5.73
CA TYR A 226 -30.28 0.96 -6.97
C TYR A 226 -29.23 -0.17 -6.92
N LEU A 227 -29.48 -1.24 -7.69
CA LEU A 227 -28.48 -2.28 -7.95
C LEU A 227 -27.54 -1.88 -9.12
N ILE A 228 -28.11 -1.46 -10.27
CA ILE A 228 -27.36 -1.01 -11.44
C ILE A 228 -28.00 0.23 -12.07
N LYS A 229 -27.17 1.18 -12.46
CA LYS A 229 -27.50 2.23 -13.43
C LYS A 229 -26.46 2.22 -14.55
N TYR A 230 -26.87 2.48 -15.79
CA TYR A 230 -25.90 2.57 -16.89
C TYR A 230 -26.32 3.59 -17.93
N ILE A 231 -25.32 4.08 -18.66
CA ILE A 231 -25.46 4.77 -19.93
C ILE A 231 -24.71 3.96 -20.98
N ASP A 232 -25.38 3.69 -22.10
CA ASP A 232 -24.81 2.94 -23.22
C ASP A 232 -23.72 3.77 -23.93
N PHE A 233 -23.04 3.15 -24.90
CA PHE A 233 -21.92 3.75 -25.63
C PHE A 233 -22.28 5.10 -26.26
N SER A 234 -21.65 6.16 -25.75
CA SER A 234 -21.81 7.53 -26.23
C SER A 234 -20.45 8.16 -26.49
N ASN A 235 -20.41 9.10 -27.44
CA ASN A 235 -19.32 10.04 -27.65
C ASN A 235 -19.75 11.48 -27.31
N ASN A 236 -20.92 11.65 -26.69
CA ASN A 236 -21.43 12.94 -26.27
C ASN A 236 -20.90 13.26 -24.87
N GLU A 237 -19.93 14.18 -24.81
CA GLU A 237 -19.32 14.63 -23.54
C GLU A 237 -20.36 15.02 -22.50
N LYS A 238 -21.38 15.79 -22.89
CA LYS A 238 -22.40 16.28 -21.97
C LYS A 238 -23.19 15.13 -21.36
N GLN A 239 -23.65 14.17 -22.18
CA GLN A 239 -24.40 13.01 -21.67
C GLN A 239 -23.58 12.16 -20.70
N LEU A 240 -22.31 11.91 -21.02
CA LEU A 240 -21.41 11.14 -20.15
C LEU A 240 -21.14 11.87 -18.83
N CYS A 241 -20.83 13.17 -18.90
CA CYS A 241 -20.58 13.98 -17.70
C CYS A 241 -21.83 14.09 -16.83
N ASP A 242 -23.00 14.32 -17.43
CA ASP A 242 -24.28 14.41 -16.73
C ASP A 242 -24.61 13.08 -16.03
N PHE A 243 -24.40 11.94 -16.69
CA PHE A 243 -24.63 10.63 -16.07
C PHE A 243 -23.72 10.42 -14.85
N ILE A 244 -22.40 10.57 -15.01
CA ILE A 244 -21.44 10.32 -13.93
C ILE A 244 -21.64 11.28 -12.74
N THR A 245 -21.95 12.54 -13.02
CA THR A 245 -22.15 13.55 -11.97
C THR A 245 -23.42 13.30 -11.16
N ASN A 246 -24.48 12.80 -11.81
CA ASN A 246 -25.80 12.60 -11.19
C ASN A 246 -26.03 11.19 -10.63
N VAL A 247 -25.13 10.24 -10.88
CA VAL A 247 -25.17 8.95 -10.20
C VAL A 247 -25.01 9.16 -8.69
N GLY A 248 -25.97 8.61 -7.94
CA GLY A 248 -25.98 8.60 -6.48
C GLY A 248 -25.04 7.55 -5.90
N HIS A 249 -24.80 7.65 -4.59
CA HIS A 249 -24.07 6.63 -3.83
C HIS A 249 -25.00 5.49 -3.44
N THR A 250 -24.44 4.31 -3.19
CA THR A 250 -25.12 3.15 -2.61
C THR A 250 -24.46 2.79 -1.28
N GLY A 251 -25.11 1.93 -0.48
CA GLY A 251 -24.59 1.57 0.85
C GLY A 251 -23.61 0.40 0.79
N GLY A 252 -24.02 -0.66 0.08
CA GLY A 252 -23.53 -2.02 0.35
C GLY A 252 -24.11 -2.56 1.66
N GLY A 253 -23.88 -3.84 1.94
CA GLY A 253 -24.37 -4.50 3.16
C GLY A 253 -23.36 -5.46 3.77
N ASP A 254 -22.60 -6.14 2.93
CA ASP A 254 -21.50 -7.01 3.30
C ASP A 254 -20.22 -6.67 2.52
N PHE A 255 -19.21 -7.52 2.59
CA PHE A 255 -17.95 -7.30 1.87
C PHE A 255 -18.08 -7.65 0.39
N GLN A 256 -18.97 -8.59 0.05
CA GLN A 256 -19.22 -8.98 -1.31
C GLN A 256 -20.11 -7.94 -2.00
N GLU A 257 -19.90 -7.75 -3.29
CA GLU A 257 -20.66 -6.81 -4.12
C GLU A 257 -21.10 -7.52 -5.41
N ALA A 258 -22.08 -6.97 -6.12
CA ALA A 258 -22.72 -7.62 -7.26
C ALA A 258 -21.88 -7.62 -8.57
N TYR A 259 -20.57 -7.90 -8.52
CA TYR A 259 -19.70 -7.89 -9.70
C TYR A 259 -20.09 -8.94 -10.74
N GLU A 260 -20.58 -10.12 -10.37
CA GLU A 260 -21.11 -11.11 -11.31
C GLU A 260 -22.29 -10.57 -12.12
N TYR A 261 -23.14 -9.76 -11.49
CA TYR A 261 -24.25 -9.09 -12.13
C TYR A 261 -23.76 -7.98 -13.07
N VAL A 262 -22.73 -7.24 -12.68
CA VAL A 262 -22.05 -6.25 -13.54
C VAL A 262 -21.52 -6.91 -14.82
N LEU A 263 -20.82 -8.04 -14.71
CA LEU A 263 -20.27 -8.75 -15.88
C LEU A 263 -21.39 -9.18 -16.83
N ASN A 264 -22.47 -9.75 -16.28
CA ASN A 264 -23.65 -10.13 -17.05
C ASN A 264 -24.31 -8.92 -17.73
N LYS A 265 -24.50 -7.81 -17.02
CA LYS A 265 -25.13 -6.59 -17.56
C LYS A 265 -24.27 -5.90 -18.61
N ALA A 266 -22.97 -5.82 -18.40
CA ALA A 266 -22.03 -5.32 -19.39
C ALA A 266 -22.15 -6.12 -20.70
N ARG A 267 -22.28 -7.45 -20.62
CA ARG A 267 -22.42 -8.33 -21.79
C ARG A 267 -23.79 -8.21 -22.48
N THR A 268 -24.86 -8.11 -21.71
CA THR A 268 -26.24 -8.28 -22.21
C THR A 268 -26.97 -6.98 -22.49
N SER A 269 -26.58 -5.88 -21.84
CA SER A 269 -27.31 -4.60 -21.91
C SER A 269 -26.59 -3.52 -22.71
N LEU A 270 -25.27 -3.59 -22.86
CA LEU A 270 -24.51 -2.61 -23.66
C LEU A 270 -24.46 -2.99 -25.14
N SER A 271 -24.55 -1.97 -26.01
CA SER A 271 -24.60 -2.14 -27.47
C SER A 271 -23.20 -2.27 -28.09
N TRP A 272 -22.52 -3.38 -27.79
CA TRP A 272 -21.19 -3.68 -28.35
C TRP A 272 -21.23 -3.88 -29.87
N LYS A 273 -20.39 -3.16 -30.60
CA LYS A 273 -20.18 -3.32 -32.04
C LYS A 273 -19.33 -4.55 -32.33
N GLU A 274 -19.73 -5.35 -33.32
CA GLU A 274 -19.01 -6.57 -33.69
C GLU A 274 -17.54 -6.32 -34.04
N LYS A 275 -17.26 -5.25 -34.81
CA LYS A 275 -15.92 -4.88 -35.32
C LYS A 275 -15.26 -3.72 -34.54
N ALA A 276 -15.35 -3.74 -33.22
CA ALA A 276 -14.66 -2.77 -32.36
C ALA A 276 -13.62 -3.45 -31.46
N SER A 277 -12.62 -2.69 -31.00
CA SER A 277 -11.85 -3.10 -29.82
C SER A 277 -12.75 -2.92 -28.60
N LYS A 278 -13.02 -3.98 -27.85
CA LYS A 278 -13.98 -3.98 -26.74
C LYS A 278 -13.27 -4.19 -25.41
N SER A 279 -13.43 -3.25 -24.49
CA SER A 279 -12.85 -3.34 -23.16
C SER A 279 -13.87 -2.96 -22.09
N LEU A 280 -13.99 -3.80 -21.07
CA LEU A 280 -14.69 -3.48 -19.83
C LEU A 280 -13.65 -3.18 -18.74
N VAL A 281 -13.76 -2.03 -18.10
CA VAL A 281 -12.94 -1.64 -16.95
C VAL A 281 -13.80 -1.80 -15.70
N VAL A 282 -13.45 -2.72 -14.82
CA VAL A 282 -14.16 -2.97 -13.55
C VAL A 282 -13.35 -2.35 -12.42
N ILE A 283 -13.92 -1.35 -11.75
CA ILE A 283 -13.27 -0.58 -10.68
C ILE A 283 -14.03 -0.80 -9.37
N GLY A 284 -13.33 -1.32 -8.36
CA GLY A 284 -13.89 -1.58 -7.04
C GLY A 284 -12.85 -2.18 -6.09
N ASP A 285 -13.24 -2.54 -4.87
CA ASP A 285 -12.35 -3.03 -3.81
C ASP A 285 -12.74 -4.40 -3.25
N ALA A 286 -13.92 -4.92 -3.62
CA ALA A 286 -14.56 -6.10 -3.04
C ALA A 286 -14.50 -7.38 -3.92
N THR A 287 -15.08 -8.48 -3.43
CA THR A 287 -15.26 -9.73 -4.20
C THR A 287 -16.71 -9.91 -4.68
N PRO A 288 -16.97 -10.69 -5.74
CA PRO A 288 -18.34 -11.04 -6.14
C PRO A 288 -19.04 -11.91 -5.11
N HIS A 289 -20.38 -11.86 -5.11
CA HIS A 289 -21.17 -12.89 -4.44
C HIS A 289 -21.04 -14.24 -5.15
N GLY A 290 -21.01 -15.32 -4.38
CA GLY A 290 -21.04 -16.67 -4.90
C GLY A 290 -22.42 -17.06 -5.44
N PRO A 291 -22.52 -18.01 -6.39
CA PRO A 291 -23.81 -18.45 -6.95
C PRO A 291 -24.72 -19.13 -5.92
N LYS A 292 -24.16 -19.58 -4.79
CA LYS A 292 -24.91 -20.18 -3.68
C LYS A 292 -25.27 -19.18 -2.59
N ASP A 293 -24.75 -17.96 -2.65
CA ASP A 293 -25.02 -16.95 -1.64
C ASP A 293 -26.49 -16.51 -1.73
N PHE A 294 -27.06 -16.22 -0.57
CA PHE A 294 -28.48 -15.85 -0.49
C PHE A 294 -28.73 -14.49 -1.16
N ALA A 295 -27.81 -13.54 -0.98
CA ALA A 295 -27.86 -12.20 -1.56
C ALA A 295 -27.87 -12.23 -3.10
N ASN A 296 -27.11 -13.12 -3.72
CA ASN A 296 -27.10 -13.31 -5.18
C ASN A 296 -28.43 -13.92 -5.68
N LYS A 297 -29.43 -13.06 -5.89
CA LYS A 297 -30.77 -13.44 -6.38
C LYS A 297 -30.71 -14.04 -7.79
N SER A 298 -29.72 -13.64 -8.59
CA SER A 298 -29.56 -14.08 -9.99
C SER A 298 -28.83 -15.42 -10.14
N LYS A 299 -28.21 -15.92 -9.06
CA LYS A 299 -27.42 -17.16 -9.03
C LYS A 299 -26.32 -17.20 -10.10
N LEU A 300 -25.81 -16.03 -10.46
CA LEU A 300 -24.77 -15.89 -11.47
C LEU A 300 -23.43 -16.32 -10.89
N ASP A 301 -22.58 -16.86 -11.77
CA ASP A 301 -21.20 -17.21 -11.46
C ASP A 301 -20.29 -16.28 -12.27
N TRP A 302 -19.51 -15.47 -11.56
CA TRP A 302 -18.64 -14.48 -12.20
C TRP A 302 -17.62 -15.11 -13.15
N ARG A 303 -17.17 -16.36 -12.92
CA ARG A 303 -16.23 -17.05 -13.82
C ARG A 303 -16.90 -17.41 -15.14
N GLN A 304 -18.16 -17.83 -15.09
CA GLN A 304 -18.93 -18.15 -16.29
C GLN A 304 -19.25 -16.88 -17.09
N GLU A 305 -19.56 -15.78 -16.41
CA GLU A 305 -19.76 -14.48 -17.08
C GLU A 305 -18.46 -13.93 -17.65
N ALA A 306 -17.32 -14.09 -16.97
CA ALA A 306 -16.01 -13.72 -17.49
C ALA A 306 -15.68 -14.50 -18.79
N GLU A 307 -15.94 -15.81 -18.83
CA GLU A 307 -15.74 -16.58 -20.06
C GLU A 307 -16.73 -16.20 -21.17
N SER A 308 -17.95 -15.84 -20.82
CA SER A 308 -18.93 -15.33 -21.79
C SER A 308 -18.51 -13.98 -22.38
N LEU A 309 -17.90 -13.09 -21.58
CA LEU A 309 -17.33 -11.83 -22.06
C LEU A 309 -16.17 -12.07 -23.03
N LYS A 310 -15.27 -13.00 -22.69
CA LYS A 310 -14.16 -13.40 -23.56
C LYS A 310 -14.64 -13.94 -24.90
N GLN A 311 -15.66 -14.81 -24.90
CA GLN A 311 -16.27 -15.33 -26.13
C GLN A 311 -16.85 -14.21 -27.02
N ASN A 312 -17.33 -13.12 -26.42
CA ASN A 312 -17.81 -11.93 -27.13
C ASN A 312 -16.68 -10.96 -27.55
N GLY A 313 -15.42 -11.32 -27.30
CA GLY A 313 -14.24 -10.51 -27.60
C GLY A 313 -14.04 -9.33 -26.66
N ILE A 314 -14.64 -9.36 -25.47
CA ILE A 314 -14.53 -8.30 -24.47
C ILE A 314 -13.45 -8.68 -23.45
N LYS A 315 -12.38 -7.90 -23.39
CA LYS A 315 -11.34 -8.04 -22.35
C LYS A 315 -11.68 -7.20 -21.13
N VAL A 316 -11.26 -7.67 -19.95
CA VAL A 316 -11.54 -6.98 -18.69
C VAL A 316 -10.27 -6.41 -18.08
N TYR A 317 -10.25 -5.10 -17.91
CA TYR A 317 -9.31 -4.39 -17.04
C TYR A 317 -9.88 -4.40 -15.63
N SER A 318 -9.30 -5.21 -14.75
CA SER A 318 -9.76 -5.34 -13.37
C SER A 318 -8.92 -4.41 -12.47
N VAL A 319 -9.50 -3.27 -12.09
CA VAL A 319 -8.85 -2.22 -11.30
C VAL A 319 -9.28 -2.35 -9.85
N ARG A 320 -8.40 -2.92 -9.04
CA ARG A 320 -8.64 -3.16 -7.62
C ARG A 320 -8.22 -1.96 -6.78
N CYS A 321 -9.15 -1.40 -6.03
CA CYS A 321 -8.95 -0.26 -5.14
C CYS A 321 -8.59 -0.70 -3.72
N LEU A 322 -7.94 0.19 -2.95
CA LEU A 322 -7.61 0.06 -1.52
C LEU A 322 -6.77 -1.16 -1.09
N SER A 323 -6.46 -2.05 -2.03
CA SER A 323 -5.58 -3.21 -1.92
C SER A 323 -5.95 -4.29 -0.92
N TRP A 324 -7.20 -4.45 -0.50
CA TRP A 324 -7.58 -5.47 0.50
C TRP A 324 -7.23 -6.90 0.03
N SER A 325 -6.46 -7.63 0.84
CA SER A 325 -5.91 -8.94 0.49
C SER A 325 -6.92 -9.95 -0.06
N GLU A 326 -8.15 -9.90 0.43
CA GLU A 326 -9.25 -10.82 0.17
C GLU A 326 -9.77 -10.72 -1.27
N SER A 327 -9.71 -9.53 -1.89
CA SER A 327 -10.19 -9.33 -3.27
C SER A 327 -9.11 -9.55 -4.34
N LYS A 328 -7.83 -9.66 -3.96
CA LYS A 328 -6.70 -9.70 -4.90
C LYS A 328 -6.82 -10.82 -5.95
N GLU A 329 -7.16 -12.02 -5.52
CA GLU A 329 -7.22 -13.18 -6.41
C GLU A 329 -8.39 -13.10 -7.39
N PHE A 330 -9.54 -12.58 -6.97
CA PHE A 330 -10.68 -12.35 -7.85
C PHE A 330 -10.30 -11.43 -9.03
N TYR A 331 -9.74 -10.25 -8.75
CA TYR A 331 -9.38 -9.30 -9.79
C TYR A 331 -8.33 -9.86 -10.74
N LYS A 332 -7.29 -10.54 -10.22
CA LYS A 332 -6.26 -11.18 -11.06
C LYS A 332 -6.86 -12.25 -11.97
N GLU A 333 -7.69 -13.13 -11.43
CA GLU A 333 -8.28 -14.23 -12.18
C GLU A 333 -9.25 -13.69 -13.26
N LEU A 334 -10.04 -12.66 -12.96
CA LEU A 334 -10.93 -12.00 -13.93
C LEU A 334 -10.18 -11.43 -15.14
N ALA A 335 -9.05 -10.75 -14.91
CA ALA A 335 -8.20 -10.26 -15.98
C ALA A 335 -7.60 -11.41 -16.79
N ASN A 336 -7.10 -12.45 -16.13
CA ASN A 336 -6.48 -13.60 -16.77
C ASN A 336 -7.47 -14.38 -17.66
N ILE A 337 -8.69 -14.62 -17.17
CA ILE A 337 -9.74 -15.32 -17.95
C ILE A 337 -9.97 -14.60 -19.28
N THR A 338 -10.13 -13.29 -19.22
CA THR A 338 -10.54 -12.46 -20.38
C THR A 338 -9.37 -11.98 -21.25
N GLY A 339 -8.13 -12.24 -20.83
CA GLY A 339 -6.91 -11.74 -21.51
C GLY A 339 -6.71 -10.23 -21.37
N GLY A 340 -7.28 -9.62 -20.32
CA GLY A 340 -7.11 -8.22 -19.98
C GLY A 340 -5.98 -7.99 -18.98
N PHE A 341 -6.07 -6.92 -18.20
CA PHE A 341 -5.02 -6.50 -17.26
C PHE A 341 -5.56 -6.34 -15.85
N TYR A 342 -4.79 -6.84 -14.88
CA TYR A 342 -4.98 -6.56 -13.46
C TYR A 342 -4.20 -5.30 -13.07
N LEU A 343 -4.87 -4.35 -12.45
CA LEU A 343 -4.28 -3.10 -11.99
C LEU A 343 -4.69 -2.84 -10.53
N GLU A 344 -3.85 -2.16 -9.77
CA GLU A 344 -4.17 -1.71 -8.42
C GLU A 344 -4.27 -0.18 -8.40
N LEU A 345 -5.32 0.38 -7.80
CA LEU A 345 -5.46 1.82 -7.57
C LEU A 345 -5.31 2.10 -6.08
N HIS A 346 -4.15 2.60 -5.68
CA HIS A 346 -3.85 2.85 -4.26
C HIS A 346 -4.36 4.23 -3.79
N GLN A 347 -4.35 5.23 -4.67
CA GLN A 347 -4.80 6.59 -4.38
C GLN A 347 -5.93 6.98 -5.32
N PHE A 348 -7.09 7.32 -4.80
CA PHE A 348 -8.25 7.70 -5.61
C PHE A 348 -8.00 8.94 -6.48
N THR A 349 -7.08 9.82 -6.07
CA THR A 349 -6.66 10.99 -6.86
C THR A 349 -6.01 10.59 -8.20
N ALA A 350 -5.54 9.36 -8.36
CA ALA A 350 -4.95 8.85 -9.61
C ALA A 350 -5.98 8.28 -10.60
N ILE A 351 -7.29 8.23 -10.26
CA ILE A 351 -8.30 7.57 -11.09
C ILE A 351 -8.37 8.11 -12.53
N SER A 352 -8.23 9.42 -12.71
CA SER A 352 -8.22 10.05 -14.05
C SER A 352 -7.06 9.55 -14.91
N ASP A 353 -5.86 9.45 -14.32
CA ASP A 353 -4.67 8.95 -15.01
C ASP A 353 -4.85 7.47 -15.39
N PHE A 354 -5.52 6.66 -14.56
CA PHE A 354 -5.85 5.27 -14.88
C PHE A 354 -6.81 5.18 -16.07
N MET A 355 -7.90 5.95 -16.04
CA MET A 355 -8.87 5.97 -17.14
C MET A 355 -8.21 6.37 -18.47
N ILE A 356 -7.33 7.37 -18.44
CA ILE A 356 -6.57 7.83 -19.61
C ILE A 356 -5.58 6.77 -20.09
N ALA A 357 -4.78 6.19 -19.19
CA ALA A 357 -3.79 5.20 -19.54
C ALA A 357 -4.43 3.93 -20.14
N ILE A 358 -5.50 3.42 -19.55
CA ILE A 358 -6.23 2.25 -20.06
C ILE A 358 -6.81 2.57 -21.44
N SER A 359 -7.39 3.76 -21.62
CA SER A 359 -7.98 4.15 -22.90
C SER A 359 -6.91 4.32 -23.99
N TYR A 360 -5.74 4.88 -23.67
CA TYR A 360 -4.61 4.93 -24.61
C TYR A 360 -4.05 3.54 -24.91
N ARG A 361 -3.95 2.64 -23.93
CA ARG A 361 -3.57 1.25 -24.18
C ARG A 361 -4.47 0.59 -25.22
N GLU A 362 -5.76 0.90 -25.17
CA GLU A 362 -6.77 0.36 -26.10
C GLU A 362 -6.80 1.02 -27.47
N GLY A 363 -6.58 2.33 -27.51
CA GLY A 363 -6.69 3.09 -28.75
C GLY A 363 -5.36 3.25 -29.49
N ASP A 364 -4.35 3.79 -28.83
CA ASP A 364 -3.05 4.09 -29.41
C ASP A 364 -1.93 3.89 -28.38
N TYR A 365 -1.18 2.82 -28.56
CA TYR A 365 -0.05 2.48 -27.70
C TYR A 365 1.02 3.59 -27.65
N GLN A 366 1.22 4.37 -28.71
CA GLN A 366 2.17 5.49 -28.68
C GLN A 366 1.67 6.62 -27.78
N GLN A 367 0.36 6.86 -27.72
CA GLN A 367 -0.22 7.82 -26.79
C GLN A 367 -0.03 7.37 -25.33
N LEU A 368 -0.05 6.07 -25.06
CA LEU A 368 0.25 5.54 -23.72
C LEU A 368 1.69 5.88 -23.29
N LEU A 369 2.66 5.70 -24.19
CA LEU A 369 4.06 6.01 -23.91
C LEU A 369 4.28 7.51 -23.69
N GLN A 370 3.70 8.35 -24.54
CA GLN A 370 3.74 9.81 -24.36
C GLN A 370 3.06 10.24 -23.05
N PHE A 371 1.95 9.59 -22.69
CA PHE A 371 1.25 9.88 -21.46
C PHE A 371 2.06 9.47 -20.22
N ARG A 372 2.78 8.36 -20.26
CA ARG A 372 3.74 7.97 -19.21
C ARG A 372 4.76 9.07 -18.95
N GLU A 373 5.35 9.62 -20.01
CA GLU A 373 6.30 10.73 -19.91
C GLU A 373 5.64 12.00 -19.33
N GLU A 374 4.43 12.33 -19.76
CA GLU A 374 3.66 13.47 -19.22
C GLU A 374 3.43 13.32 -17.71
N VAL A 375 2.97 12.14 -17.25
CA VAL A 375 2.74 11.86 -15.82
C VAL A 375 4.05 11.94 -15.03
N GLN A 376 5.14 11.45 -15.62
CA GLN A 376 6.46 11.52 -15.01
C GLN A 376 6.93 12.97 -14.86
N GLN A 377 6.75 13.80 -15.88
CA GLN A 377 7.11 15.22 -15.86
C GLN A 377 6.27 16.02 -14.85
N ARG A 378 4.96 15.76 -14.76
CA ARG A 378 4.06 16.37 -13.76
C ARG A 378 4.58 16.13 -12.33
N ASN A 379 5.23 15.00 -12.09
CA ASN A 379 5.78 14.60 -10.81
C ASN A 379 7.31 14.85 -10.73
N ARG A 380 7.80 15.94 -11.34
CA ARG A 380 9.21 16.37 -11.31
C ARG A 380 10.19 15.30 -11.83
N GLY A 381 9.77 14.54 -12.82
CA GLY A 381 10.57 13.49 -13.44
C GLY A 381 10.48 12.13 -12.75
N ILE A 382 9.63 11.95 -11.73
CA ILE A 382 9.55 10.72 -10.95
C ILE A 382 8.12 10.20 -10.94
N LEU A 383 7.90 8.98 -11.41
CA LEU A 383 6.61 8.30 -11.22
C LEU A 383 6.53 7.73 -9.81
N ASN A 384 5.41 7.93 -9.12
CA ASN A 384 5.15 7.20 -7.88
C ASN A 384 5.04 5.69 -8.15
N ARG A 385 5.22 4.86 -7.12
CA ARG A 385 5.31 3.40 -7.28
C ARG A 385 4.08 2.79 -7.96
N ASN A 386 2.89 3.22 -7.57
CA ASN A 386 1.65 2.70 -8.14
C ASN A 386 1.54 3.01 -9.65
N MET A 387 1.85 4.25 -10.07
CA MET A 387 1.88 4.60 -11.48
C MET A 387 2.99 3.87 -12.26
N GLN A 388 4.16 3.64 -11.64
CA GLN A 388 5.21 2.82 -12.27
C GLN A 388 4.71 1.40 -12.56
N GLN A 389 4.07 0.75 -11.57
CA GLN A 389 3.50 -0.59 -11.72
C GLN A 389 2.39 -0.62 -12.77
N THR A 390 1.51 0.38 -12.78
CA THR A 390 0.43 0.52 -13.78
C THR A 390 1.00 0.65 -15.19
N PHE A 391 1.95 1.57 -15.42
CA PHE A 391 2.56 1.72 -16.74
C PHE A 391 3.36 0.50 -17.16
N ALA A 392 4.13 -0.13 -16.25
CA ALA A 392 4.84 -1.36 -16.56
C ALA A 392 3.88 -2.46 -17.03
N THR A 393 2.79 -2.67 -16.27
CA THR A 393 1.76 -3.66 -16.60
C THR A 393 1.10 -3.35 -17.94
N LEU A 394 0.66 -2.11 -18.15
CA LEU A 394 0.04 -1.68 -19.41
C LEU A 394 1.02 -1.66 -20.58
N CYS A 395 2.33 -1.63 -20.37
CA CYS A 395 3.34 -1.75 -21.43
C CYS A 395 3.79 -3.19 -21.69
N GLY A 396 3.42 -4.13 -20.80
CA GLY A 396 3.93 -5.51 -20.85
C GLY A 396 5.39 -5.62 -20.40
N GLU A 397 5.83 -4.71 -19.53
CA GLU A 397 7.14 -4.69 -18.87
C GLU A 397 7.10 -5.49 -17.57
N ASP A 398 8.28 -5.85 -17.06
CA ASP A 398 8.41 -6.44 -15.73
C ASP A 398 7.94 -5.46 -14.66
N VAL A 399 7.03 -5.91 -13.79
CA VAL A 399 6.50 -5.08 -12.71
C VAL A 399 7.56 -4.97 -11.60
N PRO A 400 7.97 -3.75 -11.20
CA PRO A 400 8.95 -3.57 -10.13
C PRO A 400 8.46 -4.20 -8.81
N SER A 401 9.34 -4.94 -8.14
CA SER A 401 9.04 -5.59 -6.85
C SER A 401 8.85 -4.57 -5.73
N ASP A 402 8.02 -4.91 -4.74
CA ASP A 402 7.90 -4.12 -3.52
C ASP A 402 9.21 -4.11 -2.73
N ALA A 403 9.96 -3.00 -2.80
CA ALA A 403 11.09 -2.77 -1.92
C ALA A 403 10.56 -2.52 -0.49
N THR A 404 10.91 -3.38 0.46
CA THR A 404 10.78 -3.17 1.90
C THR A 404 12.12 -2.68 2.45
N PRO A 405 12.24 -1.46 2.96
CA PRO A 405 13.38 -1.10 3.79
C PRO A 405 13.42 -2.03 5.01
N ASP A 406 14.58 -2.60 5.29
CA ASP A 406 14.77 -3.66 6.30
C ASP A 406 14.36 -3.25 7.74
N ASP A 407 14.21 -1.96 8.02
CA ASP A 407 13.99 -1.42 9.38
C ASP A 407 12.62 -0.72 9.59
N LEU A 408 11.74 -0.64 8.59
CA LEU A 408 10.47 0.09 8.70
C LEU A 408 9.26 -0.81 8.44
N THR A 409 8.24 -0.70 9.29
CA THR A 409 6.92 -1.30 9.01
C THR A 409 6.29 -0.54 7.85
N ALA A 410 6.47 -1.09 6.65
CA ALA A 410 5.82 -0.59 5.45
C ALA A 410 4.30 -0.60 5.66
N VAL A 411 3.66 0.51 5.34
CA VAL A 411 2.22 0.58 5.30
C VAL A 411 1.76 -0.08 4.01
N GLU A 412 0.76 -0.95 4.13
CA GLU A 412 0.12 -1.57 2.97
C GLU A 412 -0.39 -0.49 1.99
N PRO A 413 -0.04 -0.59 0.70
CA PRO A 413 -0.50 0.38 -0.30
C PRO A 413 -2.02 0.46 -0.33
N GLY A 414 -2.60 1.66 -0.35
CA GLY A 414 -4.06 1.85 -0.35
C GLY A 414 -4.72 1.95 1.03
N ARG A 415 -4.02 1.61 2.12
CA ARG A 415 -4.52 1.80 3.49
C ARG A 415 -4.89 3.25 3.79
N PHE A 416 -4.09 4.21 3.31
CA PHE A 416 -4.35 5.63 3.48
C PHE A 416 -4.64 6.31 2.16
N GLN A 417 -5.68 7.13 2.12
CA GLN A 417 -5.90 8.11 1.07
C GLN A 417 -5.24 9.44 1.44
N VAL A 418 -4.39 9.95 0.55
CA VAL A 418 -3.71 11.24 0.69
C VAL A 418 -4.61 12.34 0.12
N LEU A 419 -5.08 13.22 0.98
CA LEU A 419 -5.98 14.32 0.63
C LEU A 419 -5.27 15.65 0.84
N THR A 420 -5.52 16.60 -0.06
CA THR A 420 -5.05 17.98 0.10
C THR A 420 -6.15 18.80 0.76
N VAL A 421 -5.81 19.51 1.83
CA VAL A 421 -6.74 20.37 2.55
C VAL A 421 -6.87 21.67 1.78
N ASP A 422 -8.02 21.88 1.14
CA ASP A 422 -8.32 23.03 0.29
C ASP A 422 -8.65 24.30 1.09
N LYS A 423 -9.26 24.14 2.26
CA LYS A 423 -9.57 25.22 3.20
C LYS A 423 -9.47 24.74 4.64
N ASP A 424 -9.29 25.69 5.54
CA ASP A 424 -9.39 25.45 6.97
C ASP A 424 -10.73 24.79 7.33
N ASP A 425 -10.69 23.61 7.93
CA ASP A 425 -11.89 22.83 8.23
C ASP A 425 -11.66 21.89 9.43
N SER A 426 -12.72 21.39 10.05
CA SER A 426 -12.58 20.31 11.03
C SER A 426 -12.34 18.98 10.33
N ILE A 427 -11.62 18.05 10.97
CA ILE A 427 -11.40 16.70 10.41
C ILE A 427 -12.73 16.06 10.00
N LYS A 428 -13.75 16.10 10.87
CA LYS A 428 -15.04 15.47 10.58
C LYS A 428 -15.69 16.04 9.32
N ASN A 429 -15.79 17.36 9.23
CA ASN A 429 -16.40 18.02 8.08
C ASN A 429 -15.60 17.78 6.80
N PHE A 430 -14.27 17.84 6.88
CA PHE A 430 -13.39 17.58 5.75
C PHE A 430 -13.60 16.17 5.22
N VAL A 431 -13.54 15.15 6.08
CA VAL A 431 -13.72 13.74 5.70
C VAL A 431 -15.08 13.50 5.04
N ILE A 432 -16.17 14.01 5.61
CA ILE A 432 -17.52 13.88 5.04
C ILE A 432 -17.60 14.56 3.67
N ARG A 433 -17.00 15.73 3.51
CA ARG A 433 -17.00 16.46 2.23
C ARG A 433 -16.19 15.77 1.14
N GLN A 434 -15.19 14.97 1.52
CA GLN A 434 -14.43 14.12 0.60
C GLN A 434 -15.17 12.80 0.29
N GLY A 435 -16.42 12.64 0.76
CA GLY A 435 -17.25 11.46 0.50
C GLY A 435 -17.00 10.28 1.44
N ALA A 436 -16.08 10.39 2.40
CA ALA A 436 -15.76 9.28 3.29
C ALA A 436 -16.59 9.31 4.59
N LYS A 437 -16.98 8.13 5.11
CA LYS A 437 -17.62 7.99 6.43
C LYS A 437 -16.60 8.29 7.52
N PHE A 438 -16.85 9.30 8.35
CA PHE A 438 -15.95 9.69 9.44
C PHE A 438 -15.88 8.61 10.53
N LYS A 439 -14.66 8.15 10.85
CA LYS A 439 -14.33 7.27 11.97
C LYS A 439 -13.26 7.90 12.86
N VAL A 440 -13.46 7.80 14.17
CA VAL A 440 -12.50 8.34 15.15
C VAL A 440 -11.19 7.56 15.08
N GLY A 441 -10.05 8.27 15.05
CA GLY A 441 -8.73 7.64 14.97
C GLY A 441 -8.25 7.33 13.56
N HIS A 442 -9.09 7.46 12.53
CA HIS A 442 -8.71 7.21 11.13
C HIS A 442 -8.07 8.42 10.44
N GLY A 443 -8.12 9.60 11.05
CA GLY A 443 -7.59 10.84 10.48
C GLY A 443 -6.18 11.16 10.98
N TYR A 444 -5.26 11.47 10.07
CA TYR A 444 -3.91 11.88 10.40
C TYR A 444 -3.57 13.22 9.73
N TYR A 445 -3.24 14.21 10.55
CA TYR A 445 -2.93 15.56 10.07
C TYR A 445 -1.42 15.74 9.89
N GLU A 446 -1.02 16.53 8.91
CA GLU A 446 0.38 16.87 8.69
C GLU A 446 0.95 17.63 9.90
N PHE A 447 2.13 17.19 10.35
CA PHE A 447 2.83 17.77 11.48
C PHE A 447 3.60 19.03 11.07
N THR A 448 2.90 20.16 11.02
CA THR A 448 3.46 21.44 10.53
C THR A 448 3.80 22.45 11.63
N LYS A 449 3.29 22.24 12.86
CA LYS A 449 3.45 23.17 13.98
C LYS A 449 3.74 22.43 15.28
N PRO A 450 4.23 23.11 16.33
CA PRO A 450 4.52 22.47 17.60
C PRO A 450 3.27 21.86 18.25
N GLU A 451 3.31 20.58 18.60
CA GLU A 451 2.16 19.82 19.12
C GLU A 451 2.56 18.98 20.34
N GLU A 452 1.62 18.76 21.25
CA GLU A 452 1.77 17.75 22.29
C GLU A 452 1.29 16.39 21.74
N ILE A 453 2.21 15.43 21.65
CA ILE A 453 1.99 14.14 21.00
C ILE A 453 2.04 13.05 22.08
N GLN A 454 0.87 12.47 22.37
CA GLN A 454 0.74 11.38 23.34
C GLN A 454 1.40 10.09 22.83
N ALA A 455 1.83 9.23 23.74
CA ALA A 455 2.51 7.96 23.42
C ALA A 455 1.65 7.04 22.53
N TYR A 456 0.33 7.00 22.76
CA TYR A 456 -0.60 6.15 22.02
C TYR A 456 -0.89 6.60 20.58
N LYS A 457 -0.48 7.81 20.18
CA LYS A 457 -0.76 8.31 18.82
C LYS A 457 0.16 7.66 17.81
N ASN A 458 -0.42 7.11 16.76
CA ASN A 458 0.34 6.58 15.63
C ASN A 458 0.96 7.72 14.80
N ILE A 459 2.16 7.45 14.27
CA ILE A 459 2.90 8.33 13.37
C ILE A 459 3.02 7.62 12.01
N VAL A 460 2.79 8.37 10.95
CA VAL A 460 3.01 7.90 9.58
C VAL A 460 4.01 8.83 8.90
N LEU A 461 5.06 8.24 8.34
CA LEU A 461 6.02 8.91 7.49
C LEU A 461 5.71 8.58 6.04
N MET A 462 5.56 9.59 5.19
CA MET A 462 5.39 9.42 3.76
C MET A 462 6.61 9.97 3.03
N ASP A 463 7.23 9.16 2.19
CA ASP A 463 8.33 9.60 1.34
C ASP A 463 7.81 10.65 0.34
N LYS A 464 8.46 11.82 0.30
CA LYS A 464 8.05 12.94 -0.54
C LYS A 464 8.14 12.64 -2.04
N ILE A 465 8.95 11.67 -2.43
CA ILE A 465 9.22 11.30 -3.81
C ILE A 465 8.40 10.08 -4.20
N THR A 466 8.53 8.97 -3.48
CA THR A 466 7.91 7.71 -3.89
C THR A 466 6.43 7.62 -3.47
N GLY A 467 6.05 8.37 -2.43
CA GLY A 467 4.75 8.26 -1.78
C GLY A 467 4.63 7.06 -0.84
N ASP A 468 5.69 6.25 -0.69
CA ASP A 468 5.69 5.10 0.20
C ASP A 468 5.50 5.55 1.65
N MET A 469 4.68 4.81 2.39
CA MET A 469 4.34 5.14 3.77
C MET A 469 4.90 4.12 4.75
N PHE A 470 5.31 4.61 5.92
CA PHE A 470 5.91 3.82 6.98
C PHE A 470 5.30 4.21 8.33
N THR A 471 5.10 3.24 9.21
CA THR A 471 4.50 3.43 10.53
C THR A 471 5.26 2.64 11.61
N GLY A 472 4.78 2.68 12.86
CA GLY A 472 5.37 1.99 14.00
C GLY A 472 6.39 2.81 14.79
N ASP A 473 7.03 2.18 15.77
CA ASP A 473 7.94 2.85 16.71
C ASP A 473 9.13 3.51 16.01
N ARG A 474 9.67 2.85 14.98
CA ARG A 474 10.77 3.41 14.18
C ARG A 474 10.36 4.68 13.43
N ALA A 475 9.12 4.78 12.97
CA ALA A 475 8.60 5.99 12.34
C ALA A 475 8.56 7.17 13.34
N ARG A 476 8.21 6.91 14.60
CA ARG A 476 8.24 7.90 15.69
C ARG A 476 9.67 8.35 16.01
N GLU A 477 10.64 7.43 16.02
CA GLU A 477 12.06 7.76 16.20
C GLU A 477 12.61 8.62 15.06
N LEU A 478 12.32 8.24 13.80
CA LEU A 478 12.75 8.99 12.61
C LEU A 478 12.08 10.37 12.52
N ALA A 479 10.86 10.50 13.08
CA ALA A 479 10.20 11.79 13.26
C ALA A 479 10.79 12.62 14.41
N ASN A 480 11.84 12.13 15.10
CA ASN A 480 12.45 12.76 16.28
C ASN A 480 11.41 13.17 17.34
N ILE A 481 10.37 12.34 17.50
CA ILE A 481 9.32 12.55 18.49
C ILE A 481 9.73 11.81 19.77
N PRO A 482 10.15 12.52 20.83
CA PRO A 482 10.54 11.88 22.08
C PRO A 482 9.34 11.23 22.77
N GLU A 483 9.63 10.43 23.80
CA GLU A 483 8.60 9.90 24.69
C GLU A 483 7.73 11.05 25.25
N HIS A 484 6.43 10.78 25.39
CA HIS A 484 5.47 11.82 25.75
C HIS A 484 5.78 12.38 27.14
N ILE A 485 6.08 13.68 27.19
CA ILE A 485 6.18 14.44 28.45
C ILE A 485 5.00 15.39 28.50
N LYS A 486 4.12 15.21 29.48
CA LYS A 486 2.90 16.01 29.65
C LYS A 486 3.21 17.51 29.66
N GLY A 487 2.50 18.28 28.83
CA GLY A 487 2.68 19.73 28.68
C GLY A 487 3.85 20.17 27.81
N LYS A 488 4.70 19.24 27.34
CA LYS A 488 5.80 19.55 26.42
C LYS A 488 5.34 19.39 24.97
N LYS A 489 5.47 20.47 24.19
CA LYS A 489 5.25 20.44 22.75
C LYS A 489 6.52 20.04 22.00
N VAL A 490 6.37 19.19 21.00
CA VAL A 490 7.42 18.78 20.07
C VAL A 490 7.26 19.60 18.80
N LYS A 491 8.36 20.16 18.27
CA LYS A 491 8.36 20.83 16.96
C LYS A 491 8.56 19.79 15.87
N PRO A 492 7.96 19.96 14.69
CA PRO A 492 8.27 19.09 13.56
C PRO A 492 9.76 19.23 13.18
N PRO A 493 10.49 18.12 13.04
CA PRO A 493 11.88 18.18 12.59
C PRO A 493 11.93 18.60 11.11
N PRO A 494 13.00 19.31 10.68
CA PRO A 494 13.25 19.50 9.26
C PRO A 494 13.50 18.13 8.61
N SER A 495 12.92 17.90 7.44
CA SER A 495 13.11 16.66 6.69
C SER A 495 12.94 16.92 5.20
N ASP A 496 13.98 16.66 4.41
CA ASP A 496 13.91 16.74 2.96
C ASP A 496 13.28 15.49 2.34
N LYS A 497 13.17 14.41 3.12
CA LYS A 497 12.67 13.11 2.66
C LYS A 497 11.21 12.86 3.02
N TRP A 498 10.78 13.26 4.22
CA TRP A 498 9.52 12.79 4.81
C TRP A 498 8.49 13.91 4.95
N VAL A 499 7.23 13.61 4.62
CA VAL A 499 6.06 14.28 5.20
C VAL A 499 5.61 13.46 6.41
N MET A 500 5.39 14.12 7.54
CA MET A 500 5.08 13.46 8.81
C MET A 500 3.63 13.69 9.18
N PHE A 501 2.92 12.64 9.56
CA PHE A 501 1.52 12.70 9.92
C PHE A 501 1.30 12.16 11.33
N ILE A 502 0.45 12.84 12.09
CA ILE A 502 0.09 12.46 13.45
C ILE A 502 -1.37 12.06 13.48
N GLN A 503 -1.66 10.90 14.07
CA GLN A 503 -3.02 10.45 14.28
C GLN A 503 -3.80 11.42 15.18
N SER A 504 -5.03 11.73 14.77
CA SER A 504 -5.99 12.48 15.57
C SER A 504 -7.13 11.58 16.04
N THR A 505 -7.37 11.59 17.34
CA THR A 505 -8.61 11.07 17.96
C THR A 505 -9.68 12.15 18.11
N SER A 506 -9.38 13.40 17.76
CA SER A 506 -10.32 14.52 17.86
C SER A 506 -11.00 14.76 16.53
N TYR A 507 -12.34 14.76 16.54
CA TYR A 507 -13.18 15.09 15.39
C TYR A 507 -13.20 16.59 15.07
N ASN A 508 -13.02 17.45 16.08
CA ASN A 508 -13.00 18.91 15.96
C ASN A 508 -11.62 19.50 15.67
N ARG A 509 -10.58 18.67 15.54
CA ARG A 509 -9.25 19.20 15.22
C ARG A 509 -9.32 19.93 13.88
N LYS A 510 -8.79 21.15 13.88
CA LYS A 510 -8.74 22.02 12.71
C LYS A 510 -7.58 21.60 11.79
N LEU A 511 -7.92 21.20 10.57
CA LEU A 511 -7.01 21.08 9.44
C LEU A 511 -6.74 22.45 8.85
N ILE A 512 -5.53 22.65 8.33
CA ILE A 512 -5.07 23.95 7.81
C ILE A 512 -4.98 23.86 6.29
N ALA A 513 -5.50 24.88 5.60
CA ALA A 513 -5.42 24.97 4.15
C ALA A 513 -3.97 24.81 3.63
N GLY A 514 -3.81 24.08 2.53
CA GLY A 514 -2.52 23.80 1.90
C GLY A 514 -1.74 22.64 2.51
N THR A 515 -2.17 22.10 3.65
CA THR A 515 -1.56 20.90 4.26
C THR A 515 -2.13 19.61 3.67
N LYS A 516 -1.44 18.50 3.89
CA LYS A 516 -1.91 17.15 3.59
C LYS A 516 -2.63 16.54 4.78
N PHE A 517 -3.55 15.64 4.47
CA PHE A 517 -4.27 14.83 5.44
C PHE A 517 -4.33 13.39 4.94
N LEU A 518 -4.03 12.44 5.82
CA LEU A 518 -4.25 11.02 5.52
C LEU A 518 -5.56 10.58 6.16
N TYR A 519 -6.36 9.86 5.39
CA TYR A 519 -7.51 9.16 5.90
C TYR A 519 -7.35 7.66 5.73
N GLU A 520 -7.45 6.92 6.83
CA GLU A 520 -7.38 5.47 6.85
C GLU A 520 -8.68 4.87 6.31
N ALA A 521 -8.61 4.23 5.15
CA ALA A 521 -9.74 3.54 4.57
C ALA A 521 -10.15 2.36 5.46
N SER A 522 -11.45 2.24 5.76
CA SER A 522 -11.96 1.14 6.59
C SER A 522 -12.53 0.03 5.73
N LYS A 523 -12.29 -1.22 6.13
CA LYS A 523 -12.94 -2.41 5.55
C LYS A 523 -14.40 -2.56 5.92
N ASP A 524 -14.85 -1.95 7.02
CA ASP A 524 -16.19 -2.26 7.52
C ASP A 524 -17.26 -1.73 6.55
N PRO A 525 -18.25 -2.56 6.18
CA PRO A 525 -19.42 -2.10 5.44
C PRO A 525 -20.10 -0.97 6.20
N ILE A 526 -20.78 -0.09 5.45
CA ILE A 526 -21.53 1.00 6.06
C ILE A 526 -22.72 0.37 6.81
N ASP A 527 -22.61 0.31 8.15
CA ASP A 527 -23.79 0.22 9.04
C ASP A 527 -24.89 1.20 8.62
#